data_AF-A0A2T4UDN0-F1
#
_entry.id   AF-A0A2T4UDN0-F1
#
_cell.length_a   1.000
_cell.length_b   1.000
_cell.length_c   1.000
_cell.angle_alpha   90.00
_cell.angle_beta   90.00
_cell.angle_gamma   90.00
#
_symmetry.space_group_name_H-M   'P 1'
#
loop_
_entity.id
_entity.type
_entity.pdbx_description
1 polymer ?
#
loop_
_entity_poly.entity_id
_entity_poly.type
_entity_poly.pdbx_seq_one_letter_code
_entity_poly.pdbx_strand_id
1 'polypeptide(L)' 'MTTVSQQDALRRLEELDALVRDAWEQYQAEVRLLDGAAYAVAEPAAWDALQLTLAEVQAEREALAAPATGSI' A
#
# COMPACT_ATOMS: atom_id res chain seq x y z
N MET A 1 -4.15 -27.27 0.53
CA MET A 1 -4.49 -26.06 1.30
C MET A 1 -3.23 -25.66 2.04
N THR A 2 -2.47 -24.72 1.50
CA THR A 2 -1.16 -24.33 2.01
C THR A 2 -1.39 -23.31 3.11
N THR A 3 -1.31 -23.74 4.37
CA THR A 3 -1.30 -22.83 5.52
C THR A 3 -0.05 -21.96 5.40
N VAL A 4 -0.24 -20.66 5.18
CA VAL A 4 0.82 -19.66 5.31
C VAL A 4 1.37 -19.78 6.73
N SER A 5 2.68 -19.97 6.86
CA SER A 5 3.32 -20.00 8.18
C SER A 5 3.16 -18.64 8.83
N GLN A 6 3.00 -18.59 10.16
CA GLN A 6 2.98 -17.33 10.90
C GLN A 6 4.21 -16.45 10.61
N GLN A 7 5.37 -17.07 10.39
CA GLN A 7 6.60 -16.35 10.01
C GLN A 7 6.52 -15.74 8.60
N ASP A 8 5.81 -16.39 7.68
CA ASP A 8 5.61 -15.86 6.33
C ASP A 8 4.60 -14.70 6.33
N ALA A 9 3.56 -14.80 7.16
CA ALA A 9 2.62 -13.69 7.37
C ALA A 9 3.31 -12.46 7.98
N LEU A 10 4.18 -12.65 8.98
CA LEU A 10 4.95 -11.56 9.59
C LEU A 10 5.90 -10.89 8.59
N ARG A 11 6.65 -11.68 7.81
CA ARG A 11 7.51 -11.13 6.75
C ARG A 11 6.71 -10.34 5.72
N ARG A 12 5.54 -10.86 5.34
CA ARG A 12 4.69 -10.17 4.37
C ARG A 12 4.15 -8.86 4.92
N LEU A 13 3.81 -8.80 6.21
CA LEU A 13 3.40 -7.55 6.86
C LEU A 13 4.54 -6.50 6.86
N GLU A 14 5.78 -6.92 7.10
CA GLU A 14 6.95 -6.03 7.02
C GLU A 14 7.17 -5.50 5.59
N GLU A 15 6.99 -6.34 4.57
CA GLU A 15 7.04 -5.92 3.16
C GLU A 15 5.92 -4.91 2.84
N LEU A 16 4.71 -5.14 3.35
CA LEU A 16 3.59 -4.21 3.18
C LEU A 16 3.82 -2.87 3.90
N ASP A 17 4.50 -2.87 5.05
CA ASP A 17 4.94 -1.63 5.73
C ASP A 17 6.01 -0.88 4.92
N ALA A 18 6.91 -1.60 4.24
CA ALA A 18 7.87 -0.99 3.31
C ALA A 18 7.16 -0.36 2.11
N LEU A 19 6.23 -1.08 1.47
CA LEU A 19 5.47 -0.58 0.33
C LEU A 19 4.69 0.71 0.64
N VAL A 20 4.10 0.81 1.84
CA VAL A 20 3.42 2.05 2.26
C VAL A 20 4.41 3.21 2.33
N ARG A 21 5.59 3.00 2.92
CA ARG A 21 6.62 4.04 3.01
C ARG A 21 7.09 4.48 1.63
N ASP A 22 7.38 3.51 0.75
CA ASP A 22 7.84 3.77 -0.62
C ASP A 22 6.79 4.54 -1.43
N ALA A 23 5.51 4.20 -1.30
CA ALA A 23 4.42 4.92 -1.98
C ALA A 23 4.31 6.38 -1.53
N TRP A 24 4.49 6.64 -0.23
CA TRP A 24 4.53 8.01 0.30
C TRP A 24 5.76 8.78 -0.15
N GLU A 25 6.93 8.15 -0.18
CA GLU A 25 8.16 8.76 -0.69
C GLU A 25 8.04 9.11 -2.17
N GLN A 26 7.42 8.22 -2.97
CA GLN A 26 7.17 8.46 -4.38
C GLN A 26 6.19 9.63 -4.59
N TYR A 27 5.05 9.64 -3.90
CA TYR A 27 4.10 10.77 -3.97
C TYR A 27 4.81 12.09 -3.65
N GLN A 28 5.59 12.13 -2.56
CA GLN A 28 6.35 13.33 -2.20
C GLN A 28 7.37 13.71 -3.28
N ALA A 29 8.10 12.75 -3.85
CA ALA A 29 9.07 13.02 -4.90
C ALA A 29 8.41 13.60 -6.17
N GLU A 30 7.22 13.11 -6.53
CA GLU A 30 6.46 13.57 -7.70
C GLU A 30 5.96 15.01 -7.54
N VAL A 31 5.55 15.41 -6.33
CA VAL A 31 4.92 16.73 -6.13
C VAL A 31 5.85 17.80 -5.54
N ARG A 32 6.91 17.41 -4.83
CA ARG A 32 7.76 18.35 -4.04
C ARG A 32 8.47 19.41 -4.87
N LEU A 33 8.81 19.10 -6.12
CA LEU A 33 9.56 20.00 -7.00
C LEU A 33 8.66 20.76 -7.99
N LEU A 34 7.35 20.54 -7.93
CA LEU A 34 6.41 21.20 -8.81
C LEU A 34 6.08 22.60 -8.32
N ASP A 35 5.98 23.55 -9.25
CA ASP A 35 5.44 24.87 -8.99
C ASP A 35 3.91 24.83 -8.90
N GLY A 36 3.27 25.93 -8.47
CA GLY A 36 1.83 25.94 -8.18
C GLY A 36 0.91 25.53 -9.35
N ALA A 37 1.30 25.83 -10.59
CA ALA A 37 0.49 25.44 -11.76
C ALA A 37 0.72 23.97 -12.13
N ALA A 38 1.98 23.53 -12.13
CA ALA A 38 2.32 22.13 -12.37
C ALA A 38 1.77 21.20 -11.27
N TYR A 39 1.82 21.64 -10.01
CA TYR A 39 1.28 20.94 -8.85
C TYR A 39 -0.23 20.74 -8.99
N ALA A 40 -0.99 21.78 -9.32
CA ALA A 40 -2.44 21.70 -9.46
C ALA A 40 -2.89 20.71 -10.55
N VAL A 41 -2.04 20.45 -11.56
CA VAL A 41 -2.32 19.51 -12.64
C VAL A 41 -1.89 18.09 -12.27
N ALA A 42 -0.71 17.91 -11.69
CA ALA A 42 -0.11 16.60 -11.47
C ALA A 42 -0.51 15.95 -10.13
N GLU A 43 -0.74 16.75 -9.09
CA GLU A 43 -0.99 16.23 -7.75
C GLU A 43 -2.25 15.35 -7.64
N PRO A 44 -3.39 15.66 -8.30
CA PRO A 44 -4.56 14.78 -8.22
C PRO A 44 -4.28 13.36 -8.73
N ALA A 45 -3.51 13.24 -9.82
CA ALA A 45 -3.14 11.94 -10.38
C ALA A 45 -2.15 11.19 -9.47
N ALA A 46 -1.18 11.90 -8.89
CA ALA A 46 -0.23 11.33 -7.93
C ALA A 46 -0.94 10.88 -6.64
N TRP A 47 -1.93 11.66 -6.19
CA TRP A 47 -2.76 11.35 -5.04
C TRP A 47 -3.64 10.10 -5.29
N ASP A 48 -4.31 10.03 -6.44
CA ASP A 48 -5.11 8.86 -6.81
C ASP A 48 -4.26 7.58 -6.86
N ALA A 49 -3.04 7.67 -7.40
CA ALA A 49 -2.09 6.54 -7.43
C ALA A 49 -1.70 6.09 -6.01
N LEU A 50 -1.37 7.04 -5.12
CA LEU A 50 -1.10 6.74 -3.71
C LEU A 50 -2.30 6.04 -3.04
N GLN A 51 -3.51 6.58 -3.23
CA GLN A 51 -4.71 6.01 -2.63
C GLN A 51 -4.98 4.58 -3.10
N LEU A 52 -4.77 4.31 -4.40
CA LEU A 52 -4.90 2.96 -4.95
C LEU A 52 -3.92 1.99 -4.29
N THR A 53 -2.63 2.35 -4.20
CA THR A 53 -1.61 1.51 -3.56
C THR A 53 -1.92 1.27 -2.08
N LEU A 54 -2.38 2.29 -1.34
CA LEU A 54 -2.75 2.13 0.06
C LEU A 54 -3.97 1.21 0.23
N ALA A 55 -4.95 1.28 -0.67
CA ALA A 55 -6.11 0.40 -0.66
C ALA A 55 -5.72 -1.06 -0.93
N GLU A 56 -4.82 -1.31 -1.88
CA GLU A 56 -4.30 -2.64 -2.18
C GLU A 56 -3.53 -3.24 -0.99
N VAL A 57 -2.65 -2.44 -0.37
CA VAL A 57 -1.92 -2.86 0.83
C VAL A 57 -2.89 -3.18 1.97
N GLN A 58 -3.91 -2.35 2.17
CA GLN A 58 -4.92 -2.57 3.22
C GLN A 58 -5.70 -3.86 2.99
N ALA A 59 -6.16 -4.11 1.76
CA ALA A 59 -6.86 -5.33 1.40
C ALA A 59 -5.98 -6.58 1.65
N GLU A 60 -4.68 -6.49 1.37
CA GLU A 60 -3.76 -7.60 1.61
C GLU A 60 -3.52 -7.84 3.11
N ARG A 61 -3.38 -6.77 3.91
CA ARG A 61 -3.31 -6.89 5.38
C ARG A 61 -4.54 -7.57 5.95
N GLU A 62 -5.72 -7.21 5.47
CA GLU A 62 -6.98 -7.83 5.88
C GLU A 62 -7.03 -9.30 5.49
N ALA A 63 -6.57 -9.66 4.30
CA ALA A 63 -6.48 -11.05 3.86
C ALA A 63 -5.52 -11.89 4.72
N LEU A 64 -4.41 -11.30 5.20
CA LEU A 64 -3.46 -11.96 6.10
C LEU A 64 -3.99 -12.05 7.55
N ALA A 65 -4.79 -11.07 7.98
CA ALA A 65 -5.38 -11.02 9.31
C ALA A 65 -6.66 -11.86 9.44
N ALA A 66 -7.37 -12.10 8.34
CA ALA A 66 -8.54 -12.95 8.32
C ALA A 66 -8.13 -14.38 8.71
N PRO A 67 -8.62 -14.94 9.84
CA PRO A 67 -8.48 -16.36 10.06
C PRO A 67 -9.14 -17.06 8.88
N ALA A 68 -8.56 -18.14 8.38
CA ALA A 68 -9.14 -18.97 7.33
C ALA A 68 -10.55 -19.44 7.79
N THR A 69 -11.56 -18.61 7.55
CA THR A 69 -12.92 -18.84 8.01
C THR A 69 -13.59 -19.64 6.91
N GLY A 70 -13.22 -20.91 6.88
CA GLY A 70 -13.87 -21.95 6.08
C GLY A 70 -13.97 -23.21 6.92
N SER A 71 -15.20 -23.73 7.02
CA SER A 71 -15.71 -24.79 7.90
C SER A 71 -16.32 -24.21 9.19
N ILE A 72 -17.63 -24.28 9.42
CA ILE A 72 -18.59 -25.37 9.19
C ILE A 72 -19.92 -24.82 8.65
#